data_AF-A0A1G3CTR3-F1
#
_entry.id   AF-A0A1G3CTR3-F1
#
_cell.length_a   1.000
_cell.length_b   1.000
_cell.length_c   1.000
_cell.angle_alpha   90.00
_cell.angle_beta   90.00
_cell.angle_gamma   90.00
#
_symmetry.space_group_name_H-M   'P 1'
#
loop_
_entity.id
_entity.type
_entity.pdbx_description
1 polymer ?
#
loop_
_entity_poly.entity_id
_entity_poly.type
_entity_poly.pdbx_seq_one_letter_code
_entity_poly.pdbx_strand_id
1 'polypeptide(L)'
;MNQRPLSAAYEGMTSRELAAAAYAHADNELESLRIKAAIPWKTYSMMDAQFIDALEHLHLMGYLWANDYWRLEFLSAGDVLGMAYHHITGDIQKRDGYVELLTGWKKIIAAHFEALKEVCEVHGIDYKTVLKRVGITEVEDRAAGLDLGHKANVIAALETFLTPGE
;
A
#
# COMPACT_ATOMS: atom_id res chain seq x y z
N MET A 1 -3.38 36.43 -19.59
CA MET A 1 -2.74 35.64 -18.51
C MET A 1 -2.00 34.49 -19.16
N ASN A 2 -0.67 34.49 -19.10
CA ASN A 2 0.17 33.45 -19.68
C ASN A 2 -0.02 32.14 -18.92
N GLN A 3 -0.79 31.22 -19.48
CA GLN A 3 -0.74 29.81 -19.06
C GLN A 3 0.65 29.30 -19.45
N ARG A 4 1.54 29.08 -18.48
CA ARG A 4 2.69 28.19 -18.72
C ARG A 4 2.15 26.89 -19.31
N PRO A 5 2.82 26.25 -20.28
CA PRO A 5 2.31 25.01 -20.85
C PRO A 5 2.11 24.02 -19.70
N LEU A 6 0.89 23.50 -19.54
CA LEU A 6 0.47 22.65 -18.43
C LEU A 6 1.20 21.27 -18.41
N SER A 7 2.11 21.01 -19.37
CA SER A 7 3.08 19.90 -19.39
C SER A 7 4.31 20.16 -18.52
N ALA A 8 4.62 21.42 -18.20
CA ALA A 8 5.86 21.82 -17.52
C ALA A 8 5.99 21.26 -16.08
N ALA A 9 4.89 20.79 -15.49
CA ALA A 9 4.92 20.18 -14.15
C ALA A 9 5.58 18.80 -14.14
N TYR A 10 5.54 18.08 -15.26
CA TYR A 10 6.09 16.73 -15.42
C TYR A 10 7.38 16.73 -16.27
N GLU A 11 7.75 17.88 -16.84
CA GLU A 11 8.98 18.05 -17.60
C GLU A 11 10.21 17.89 -16.68
N GLY A 12 11.10 16.96 -17.04
CA GLY A 12 12.32 16.66 -16.28
C GLY A 12 12.15 15.62 -15.18
N MET A 13 10.94 15.10 -14.96
CA MET A 13 10.74 13.94 -14.09
C MET A 13 11.34 12.68 -14.71
N THR A 14 11.90 11.83 -13.87
CA THR A 14 12.33 10.48 -14.22
C THR A 14 11.13 9.57 -14.51
N SER A 15 11.35 8.47 -15.21
CA SER A 15 10.30 7.50 -15.54
C SER A 15 9.60 6.93 -14.29
N ARG A 16 10.30 6.87 -13.15
CA ARG A 16 9.73 6.46 -11.84
C ARG A 16 8.85 7.52 -11.22
N GLU A 17 9.28 8.78 -11.23
CA GLU A 17 8.48 9.90 -10.72
C GLU A 17 7.21 10.07 -11.56
N LEU A 18 7.31 9.91 -12.89
CA LEU A 18 6.15 9.88 -13.79
C LEU A 18 5.22 8.69 -13.48
N ALA A 19 5.76 7.51 -13.16
CA ALA A 19 4.96 6.35 -12.77
C ALA A 19 4.22 6.57 -11.45
N ALA A 20 4.89 7.15 -10.44
CA ALA A 20 4.26 7.53 -9.18
C ALA A 20 3.15 8.58 -9.40
N ALA A 21 3.37 9.58 -10.25
CA ALA A 21 2.35 10.56 -10.62
C ALA A 21 1.17 9.91 -11.36
N ALA A 22 1.44 8.98 -12.29
CA ALA A 22 0.39 8.24 -12.99
C ALA A 22 -0.43 7.39 -12.01
N TYR A 23 0.23 6.75 -11.06
CA TYR A 23 -0.39 6.01 -9.98
C TYR A 23 -1.19 6.93 -9.03
N ALA A 24 -0.77 8.16 -8.78
CA ALA A 24 -1.56 9.12 -8.00
C ALA A 24 -2.83 9.56 -8.74
N HIS A 25 -2.74 9.73 -10.07
CA HIS A 25 -3.75 10.42 -10.85
C HIS A 25 -4.52 9.54 -11.85
N ALA A 26 -4.45 8.20 -11.81
CA ALA A 26 -5.13 7.39 -12.84
C ALA A 26 -6.66 7.52 -12.87
N ASP A 27 -7.31 8.03 -11.81
CA ASP A 27 -8.75 8.33 -11.83
C ASP A 27 -9.07 9.68 -12.51
N ASN A 28 -8.05 10.45 -12.87
CA ASN A 28 -8.14 11.75 -13.51
C ASN A 28 -7.64 11.64 -14.95
N GLU A 29 -8.58 11.60 -15.89
CA GLU A 29 -8.30 11.46 -17.32
C GLU A 29 -7.43 12.60 -17.85
N LEU A 30 -7.68 13.83 -17.39
CA LEU A 30 -6.92 15.01 -17.79
C LEU A 30 -5.46 14.92 -17.34
N GLU A 31 -5.21 14.57 -16.08
CA GLU A 31 -3.85 14.38 -15.56
C GLU A 31 -3.15 13.19 -16.22
N SER A 32 -3.87 12.11 -16.48
CA SER A 32 -3.34 10.94 -17.18
C SER A 32 -2.85 11.30 -18.58
N LEU A 33 -3.57 12.16 -19.33
CA LEU A 33 -3.14 12.66 -20.63
C LEU A 33 -1.89 13.55 -20.52
N ARG A 34 -1.81 14.39 -19.48
CA ARG A 34 -0.65 15.27 -19.23
C ARG A 34 0.61 14.48 -18.93
N ILE A 35 0.50 13.48 -18.07
CA ILE A 35 1.63 12.60 -17.72
C ILE A 35 2.08 11.83 -18.95
N LYS A 36 1.15 11.26 -19.73
CA LYS A 36 1.47 10.57 -21.00
C LYS A 36 2.21 11.45 -22.00
N ALA A 37 1.91 12.75 -22.05
CA ALA A 37 2.60 13.69 -22.92
C ALA A 37 4.05 13.97 -22.49
N ALA A 38 4.38 13.77 -21.21
CA ALA A 38 5.72 13.97 -20.66
C ALA A 38 6.61 12.72 -20.75
N ILE A 39 6.04 11.53 -21.03
CA ILE A 39 6.80 10.28 -21.16
C ILE A 39 7.65 10.33 -22.43
N PRO A 40 8.98 10.13 -22.34
CA PRO A 40 9.82 10.00 -23.52
C PRO A 40 9.39 8.81 -24.37
N TRP A 41 8.99 9.05 -25.61
CA TRP A 41 8.71 7.99 -26.57
C TRP A 41 10.03 7.46 -27.12
N LYS A 42 10.40 6.21 -26.78
CA LYS A 42 11.62 5.57 -27.33
C LYS A 42 11.41 5.09 -28.77
N THR A 43 10.17 4.71 -29.12
CA THR A 43 9.75 4.34 -30.48
C THR A 43 8.33 4.89 -30.73
N TYR A 44 7.94 5.14 -31.99
CA TYR A 44 6.60 5.65 -32.39
C TYR A 44 5.40 4.87 -31.82
N SER A 45 5.60 3.67 -31.26
CA SER A 45 4.56 2.79 -30.74
C SER A 45 4.70 2.39 -29.27
N MET A 46 5.79 2.76 -28.58
CA MET A 46 6.08 2.24 -27.24
C MET A 46 6.49 3.34 -26.26
N MET A 47 5.72 3.46 -25.18
CA MET A 47 6.11 4.23 -23.98
C MET A 47 7.38 3.62 -23.36
N ASP A 48 8.13 4.43 -22.61
CA ASP A 48 9.35 3.96 -21.94
C ASP A 48 9.08 2.72 -21.07
N ALA A 49 9.79 1.63 -21.35
CA ALA A 49 9.67 0.39 -20.61
C ALA A 49 9.94 0.59 -19.10
N GLN A 50 10.82 1.52 -18.72
CA GLN A 50 11.09 1.83 -17.32
C GLN A 50 9.90 2.49 -16.61
N PHE A 51 9.09 3.26 -17.34
CA PHE A 51 7.85 3.84 -16.80
C PHE A 51 6.80 2.76 -16.59
N ILE A 52 6.60 1.89 -17.59
CA ILE A 52 5.62 0.80 -17.53
C ILE A 52 5.97 -0.14 -16.38
N ASP A 53 7.23 -0.55 -16.30
CA ASP A 53 7.75 -1.44 -15.27
C ASP A 53 7.56 -0.85 -13.87
N ALA A 54 7.95 0.42 -13.66
CA ALA A 54 7.74 1.10 -12.38
C ALA A 54 6.25 1.20 -12.01
N LEU A 55 5.37 1.50 -12.98
CA LEU A 55 3.93 1.59 -12.74
C LEU A 55 3.32 0.23 -12.40
N GLU A 56 3.73 -0.85 -13.06
CA GLU A 56 3.28 -2.20 -12.75
C GLU A 56 3.72 -2.64 -11.36
N HIS A 57 4.97 -2.39 -10.99
CA HIS A 57 5.50 -2.69 -9.66
C HIS A 57 4.75 -1.95 -8.54
N LEU A 58 4.33 -0.70 -8.75
CA LEU A 58 3.48 0.03 -7.80
C LEU A 58 2.12 -0.65 -7.59
N HIS A 59 1.50 -1.16 -8.67
CA HIS A 59 0.25 -1.90 -8.56
C HIS A 59 0.46 -3.24 -7.84
N LEU A 60 1.51 -3.99 -8.20
CA LEU A 60 1.83 -5.27 -7.57
C LEU A 60 2.12 -5.12 -6.07
N MET A 61 2.91 -4.12 -5.69
CA MET A 61 3.18 -3.77 -4.29
C MET A 61 1.87 -3.52 -3.54
N GLY A 62 0.98 -2.67 -4.09
CA GLY A 62 -0.32 -2.39 -3.48
C GLY A 62 -1.18 -3.64 -3.32
N TYR A 63 -1.28 -4.47 -4.36
CA TYR A 63 -2.09 -5.69 -4.31
C TYR A 63 -1.53 -6.74 -3.34
N LEU A 64 -0.20 -6.91 -3.29
CA LEU A 64 0.42 -7.83 -2.34
C LEU A 64 0.20 -7.36 -0.90
N TRP A 65 0.41 -6.08 -0.64
CA TRP A 65 0.14 -5.50 0.67
C TRP A 65 -1.32 -5.71 1.10
N ALA A 66 -2.26 -5.45 0.19
CA ALA A 66 -3.70 -5.60 0.44
C ALA A 66 -4.11 -7.06 0.65
N ASN A 67 -3.51 -8.00 -0.10
CA ASN A 67 -3.78 -9.43 0.08
C ASN A 67 -3.36 -9.90 1.48
N ASP A 68 -2.17 -9.48 1.93
CA ASP A 68 -1.70 -9.83 3.27
C ASP A 68 -2.54 -9.15 4.36
N TYR A 69 -2.97 -7.90 4.15
CA TYR A 69 -3.92 -7.21 5.04
C TYR A 69 -5.21 -8.02 5.21
N TRP A 70 -5.85 -8.44 4.12
CA TRP A 70 -7.09 -9.21 4.18
C TRP A 70 -6.90 -10.59 4.81
N ARG A 71 -5.73 -11.20 4.61
CA ARG A 71 -5.35 -12.45 5.30
C ARG A 71 -5.27 -12.23 6.82
N LEU A 72 -4.66 -11.15 7.28
CA LEU A 72 -4.56 -10.80 8.70
C LEU A 72 -5.93 -10.49 9.32
N GLU A 73 -6.75 -9.69 8.63
CA GLU A 73 -8.13 -9.40 9.05
C GLU A 73 -8.97 -10.67 9.16
N PHE A 74 -8.85 -11.58 8.19
CA PHE A 74 -9.56 -12.86 8.22
C PHE A 74 -9.18 -13.71 9.44
N LEU A 75 -7.88 -13.80 9.75
CA LEU A 75 -7.40 -14.55 10.93
C LEU A 75 -7.89 -13.91 12.23
N SER A 76 -7.76 -12.58 12.36
CA SER A 76 -8.27 -11.81 13.50
C SER A 76 -9.79 -12.02 13.70
N ALA A 77 -10.57 -11.94 12.62
CA ALA A 77 -12.02 -12.17 12.66
C ALA A 77 -12.35 -13.62 13.07
N GLY A 78 -11.58 -14.60 12.62
CA GLY A 78 -11.70 -15.99 13.04
C GLY A 78 -11.57 -16.16 14.55
N ASP A 79 -10.60 -15.49 15.17
CA ASP A 79 -10.38 -15.54 16.61
C ASP A 79 -11.45 -14.78 17.41
N VAL A 80 -11.98 -13.67 16.88
CA VAL A 80 -13.14 -12.98 17.45
C VAL A 80 -14.37 -13.90 17.45
N LEU A 81 -14.62 -14.58 16.34
CA LEU A 81 -15.74 -15.54 16.22
C LEU A 81 -15.56 -16.74 17.14
N GLY A 82 -14.33 -17.27 17.26
CA GLY A 82 -13.99 -18.32 18.21
C GLY A 82 -14.28 -17.89 19.64
N MET A 83 -13.81 -16.70 20.05
CA MET A 83 -14.09 -16.15 21.37
C MET A 83 -15.60 -16.03 21.63
N ALA A 84 -16.36 -15.50 20.67
CA ALA A 84 -17.81 -15.37 20.78
C ALA A 84 -18.49 -16.74 20.93
N TYR A 85 -18.06 -17.74 20.16
CA TYR A 85 -18.57 -19.10 20.24
C TYR A 85 -18.33 -19.72 21.62
N HIS A 86 -17.10 -19.68 22.13
CA HIS A 86 -16.77 -20.21 23.45
C HIS A 86 -17.47 -19.46 24.59
N HIS A 87 -17.73 -18.16 24.41
CA HIS A 87 -18.53 -17.40 25.35
C HIS A 87 -19.99 -17.90 25.39
N ILE A 88 -20.60 -18.13 24.23
CA ILE A 88 -22.00 -18.60 24.12
C ILE A 88 -22.16 -20.03 24.66
N THR A 89 -21.19 -20.92 24.40
CA THR A 89 -21.25 -22.32 24.86
C THR A 89 -20.85 -22.51 26.31
N GLY A 90 -20.39 -21.46 27.00
CA GLY A 90 -19.95 -21.52 28.39
C GLY A 90 -18.57 -22.15 28.59
N ASP A 91 -17.81 -22.36 27.52
CA ASP A 91 -16.48 -22.99 27.52
C ASP A 91 -15.33 -21.98 27.44
N ILE A 92 -15.56 -20.74 27.92
CA ILE A 92 -14.52 -19.70 27.92
C ILE A 92 -13.50 -19.90 29.05
N GLN A 93 -12.81 -21.04 29.05
CA GLN A 93 -11.77 -21.34 30.06
C GLN A 93 -10.51 -20.47 29.90
N LYS A 94 -10.34 -19.80 28.75
CA LYS A 94 -9.14 -19.01 28.39
C LYS A 94 -9.46 -17.58 27.94
N ARG A 95 -10.30 -16.87 28.69
CA ARG A 95 -10.65 -15.46 28.40
C ARG A 95 -9.41 -14.58 28.20
N ASP A 96 -8.43 -14.70 29.08
CA ASP A 96 -7.20 -13.88 29.02
C ASP A 96 -6.38 -14.20 27.77
N GLY A 97 -6.36 -15.47 27.33
CA GLY A 97 -5.70 -15.88 26.09
C GLY A 97 -6.32 -15.24 24.84
N TYR A 98 -7.65 -15.12 24.78
CA TYR A 98 -8.30 -14.39 23.69
C TYR A 98 -7.99 -12.89 23.72
N VAL A 99 -7.94 -12.28 24.89
CA VAL A 99 -7.59 -10.86 25.02
C VAL A 99 -6.16 -10.60 24.54
N GLU A 100 -5.21 -11.43 24.95
CA GLU A 100 -3.81 -11.34 24.49
C GLU A 100 -3.71 -11.53 22.97
N LEU A 101 -4.42 -12.52 22.44
CA LEU A 101 -4.38 -12.86 21.03
C LEU A 101 -5.00 -11.76 20.15
N LEU A 102 -6.16 -11.22 20.53
CA LEU A 102 -6.77 -10.07 19.83
C LEU A 102 -5.92 -8.81 19.92
N THR A 103 -5.25 -8.60 21.05
CA THR A 103 -4.27 -7.51 21.21
C THR A 103 -3.07 -7.72 20.28
N GLY A 104 -2.62 -8.96 20.12
CA GLY A 104 -1.58 -9.35 19.16
C GLY A 104 -1.97 -9.02 17.71
N TRP A 105 -3.18 -9.37 17.28
CA TRP A 105 -3.67 -9.03 15.95
C TRP A 105 -3.70 -7.54 15.69
N LYS A 106 -4.18 -6.74 16.66
CA LYS A 106 -4.15 -5.27 16.55
C LYS A 106 -2.73 -4.73 16.33
N LYS A 107 -1.74 -5.25 17.06
CA LYS A 107 -0.33 -4.86 16.91
C LYS A 107 0.23 -5.21 15.54
N ILE A 108 -0.10 -6.39 15.01
CA ILE A 108 0.34 -6.89 13.71
C ILE A 108 -0.28 -6.06 12.58
N ILE A 109 -1.60 -5.81 12.62
CA ILE A 109 -2.30 -5.01 11.61
C ILE A 109 -1.79 -3.56 11.64
N ALA A 110 -1.60 -2.97 12.83
CA ALA A 110 -1.02 -1.64 12.95
C ALA A 110 0.41 -1.57 12.39
N ALA A 111 1.24 -2.59 12.66
CA ALA A 111 2.57 -2.72 12.09
C ALA A 111 2.54 -2.83 10.54
N HIS A 112 1.54 -3.51 9.99
CA HIS A 112 1.33 -3.64 8.54
C HIS A 112 1.06 -2.29 7.85
N PHE A 113 0.25 -1.43 8.48
CA PHE A 113 0.02 -0.06 8.02
C PHE A 113 1.26 0.83 8.17
N GLU A 114 1.95 0.76 9.30
CA GLU A 114 3.16 1.56 9.53
C GLU A 114 4.30 1.16 8.57
N ALA A 115 4.41 -0.12 8.21
CA ALA A 115 5.34 -0.58 7.18
C ALA A 115 5.04 0.06 5.81
N LEU A 116 3.77 0.08 5.39
CA LEU A 116 3.37 0.73 4.13
C LEU A 116 3.71 2.21 4.13
N LYS A 117 3.41 2.93 5.22
CA LYS A 117 3.71 4.37 5.33
C LYS A 117 5.20 4.64 5.19
N GLU A 118 6.03 3.87 5.89
CA GLU A 118 7.48 4.04 5.86
C GLU A 118 8.05 3.82 4.46
N VAL A 119 7.65 2.73 3.80
CA VAL A 119 8.08 2.43 2.42
C VAL A 119 7.58 3.51 1.46
N CYS A 120 6.31 3.92 1.57
CA CYS A 120 5.77 4.99 0.72
C CYS A 120 6.51 6.32 0.92
N GLU A 121 6.84 6.69 2.16
CA GLU A 121 7.59 7.91 2.47
C GLU A 121 8.99 7.90 1.85
N VAL A 122 9.72 6.79 1.97
CA VAL A 122 11.07 6.62 1.40
C VAL A 122 11.07 6.75 -0.12
N HIS A 123 10.03 6.25 -0.79
CA HIS A 123 9.92 6.23 -2.25
C HIS A 123 9.11 7.42 -2.83
N GLY A 124 8.70 8.37 -2.00
CA GLY A 124 7.94 9.55 -2.44
C GLY A 124 6.53 9.23 -2.95
N ILE A 125 5.94 8.11 -2.51
CA ILE A 125 4.60 7.66 -2.87
C ILE A 125 3.62 8.15 -1.81
N ASP A 126 2.46 8.67 -2.22
CA ASP A 126 1.39 8.97 -1.26
C ASP A 126 0.71 7.67 -0.80
N TYR A 127 0.94 7.29 0.46
CA TYR A 127 0.37 6.08 1.04
C TYR A 127 -1.16 6.06 1.00
N LYS A 128 -1.81 7.24 1.09
CA LYS A 128 -3.29 7.33 1.05
C LYS A 128 -3.82 6.98 -0.33
N THR A 129 -3.08 7.34 -1.38
CA THR A 129 -3.38 6.91 -2.74
C THR A 129 -3.32 5.39 -2.85
N VAL A 130 -2.30 4.74 -2.28
CA VAL A 130 -2.20 3.27 -2.28
C VAL A 130 -3.43 2.64 -1.62
N LEU A 131 -3.79 3.10 -0.42
CA LEU A 131 -4.97 2.66 0.31
C LEU A 131 -6.26 2.82 -0.49
N LYS A 132 -6.45 3.99 -1.11
CA LYS A 132 -7.60 4.27 -1.99
C LYS A 132 -7.68 3.27 -3.15
N ARG A 133 -6.56 2.98 -3.80
CA ARG A 133 -6.51 2.07 -4.96
C ARG A 133 -6.85 0.62 -4.61
N VAL A 134 -6.48 0.20 -3.42
CA VAL A 134 -6.79 -1.17 -2.93
C VAL A 134 -8.10 -1.25 -2.16
N GLY A 135 -8.82 -0.12 -2.02
CA GLY A 135 -10.13 -0.06 -1.37
C GLY A 135 -10.09 -0.31 0.15
N ILE A 136 -8.99 0.03 0.82
CA ILE A 136 -8.80 -0.16 2.26
C ILE A 136 -8.76 1.21 2.95
N THR A 137 -9.46 1.33 4.07
CA THR A 137 -9.40 2.53 4.93
C THR A 137 -8.56 2.22 6.15
N GLU A 138 -7.66 3.13 6.52
CA GLU A 138 -6.87 2.99 7.73
C GLU A 138 -7.77 3.03 8.97
N VAL A 139 -7.59 2.07 9.88
CA VAL A 139 -8.24 2.06 11.19
C VAL A 139 -7.25 2.58 12.22
N GLU A 140 -7.52 3.76 12.77
CA GLU A 140 -6.67 4.40 13.78
C GLU A 140 -6.89 3.80 15.18
N ASP A 141 -6.53 2.53 15.40
CA ASP A 141 -6.43 1.97 16.76
C ASP A 141 -4.98 1.65 17.12
N ARG A 142 -4.22 2.71 17.44
CA ARG A 142 -2.80 2.61 17.83
C ARG A 142 -2.57 2.29 19.30
N ALA A 143 -3.63 2.12 20.10
CA ALA A 143 -3.52 1.95 21.55
C ALA A 143 -2.79 0.66 21.95
N ALA A 144 -2.76 -0.34 21.06
CA ALA A 144 -2.14 -1.65 21.32
C ALA A 144 -0.61 -1.66 21.11
N GLY A 145 -0.01 -0.65 20.46
CA GLY A 145 1.41 -0.67 20.06
C GLY A 145 1.64 -1.39 18.71
N LEU A 146 2.90 -1.71 18.40
CA LEU A 146 3.31 -2.28 17.10
C LEU A 146 4.08 -3.59 17.26
N ASP A 147 3.84 -4.54 16.38
CA ASP A 147 4.74 -5.68 16.18
C ASP A 147 5.90 -5.28 15.26
N LEU A 148 7.06 -4.98 15.84
CA LEU A 148 8.23 -4.52 15.10
C LEU A 148 8.81 -5.61 14.18
N GLY A 149 8.65 -6.89 14.53
CA GLY A 149 9.12 -8.00 13.70
C GLY A 149 8.28 -8.13 12.43
N HIS A 150 6.95 -8.07 12.57
CA HIS A 150 6.04 -8.03 11.43
C HIS A 150 6.31 -6.80 10.55
N LYS A 151 6.45 -5.61 11.16
CA LYS A 151 6.75 -4.37 10.43
C LYS A 151 7.99 -4.54 9.53
N ALA A 152 9.09 -5.04 10.08
CA ALA A 152 10.34 -5.23 9.34
C ALA A 152 10.19 -6.22 8.18
N ASN A 153 9.45 -7.31 8.38
CA ASN A 153 9.18 -8.30 7.32
C ASN A 153 8.35 -7.72 6.17
N VAL A 154 7.33 -6.91 6.50
CA VAL A 154 6.49 -6.24 5.50
C VAL A 154 7.31 -5.23 4.71
N ILE A 155 8.13 -4.40 5.38
CA ILE A 155 9.04 -3.46 4.69
C ILE A 155 9.92 -4.22 3.70
N ALA A 156 10.60 -5.28 4.16
CA ALA A 156 11.46 -6.07 3.30
C ALA A 156 10.71 -6.64 2.09
N ALA A 157 9.48 -7.14 2.28
CA ALA A 157 8.65 -7.65 1.20
C ALA A 157 8.26 -6.55 0.19
N LEU A 158 7.84 -5.38 0.65
CA LEU A 158 7.44 -4.28 -0.23
C LEU A 158 8.64 -3.70 -1.01
N GLU A 159 9.81 -3.62 -0.39
CA GLU A 159 11.04 -3.13 -1.03
C GLU A 159 11.47 -3.99 -2.22
N THR A 160 11.14 -5.29 -2.24
CA THR A 160 11.42 -6.16 -3.40
C THR A 160 10.68 -5.73 -4.67
N PHE A 161 9.61 -4.95 -4.56
CA PHE A 161 8.88 -4.42 -5.71
C PHE A 161 9.36 -3.04 -6.14
N LEU A 162 9.86 -2.22 -5.21
CA LEU A 162 10.22 -0.83 -5.49
C LEU A 162 11.71 -0.65 -5.82
N THR A 163 12.54 -1.63 -5.45
CA THR A 163 13.96 -1.65 -5.82
C THR A 163 14.13 -2.40 -7.13
N PRO A 164 14.76 -1.82 -8.17
CA PRO A 164 15.03 -2.55 -9.40
C PRO A 164 15.90 -3.77 -9.11
N GLY A 165 15.56 -4.92 -9.70
CA GLY A 165 16.54 -5.98 -9.90
C GLY A 165 17.65 -5.46 -10.80
N GLU A 166 18.90 -5.57 -10.35
CA GLU A 166 20.09 -5.37 -11.19
C GLU A 166 20.12 -6.36 -12.37
#